data_AF-A0ABD3QGQ6-F1
#
_entry.id   AF-A0ABD3QGQ6-F1
#
_cell.length_a   1.000
_cell.length_b   1.000
_cell.length_c   1.000
_cell.angle_alpha   90.00
_cell.angle_beta   90.00
_cell.angle_gamma   90.00
#
_symmetry.space_group_name_H-M   'P 1'
#
loop_
_entity.id
_entity.type
_entity.pdbx_description
1 polymer ?
#
loop_
_entity_poly.entity_id
_entity_poly.type
_entity_poly.pdbx_seq_one_letter_code
_entity_poly.pdbx_strand_id
1 'polypeptide(L)'
;MVRHHNAPVDTSMLLFHLLSTFAAFAAASGSDDPLISKYPGLVSWFTSNGGKIDPRITIGYDDKGIRGMIASDGIPGGTVLIDCPGSLVVKPEDTGNQCAHVENIHDHLKAGEQSKWHTYFDFDDSLGSRVPSEWRTDRRAMTELQGLPPSGQTHRHIEWFRSHCKAGQEPSDLEIRAFKIFLTRAADMGLIPMYDLMNHHNGKINTRLQKSDDGGLLVIALTDIAPNEPIYNTYARSGWESSVDVFNTYGFVEDYPQLWQWGDAELDEKNENDPLHHFFRYIGNKLNGESSDLMTYQPNSPKYEVLVLSPDIAALFPTKDLVSILGNGQRSMEEWIDLIDKHHRVLRASAVSAMQDSIKNLFETLPTTIEEDKMILASEKYAMEKVARKGRNDTNKADVVQAVEYRLAFKEALKLAMDIAQKGTFEEDSDEL
;
A
#
# COMPACT_ATOMS: atom_id res chain seq x y z
N MET A 1 -19.81 56.54 -26.23
CA MET A 1 -19.44 55.17 -26.63
C MET A 1 -18.15 54.81 -25.93
N VAL A 2 -18.22 54.15 -24.78
CA VAL A 2 -17.06 53.60 -24.06
C VAL A 2 -17.47 52.18 -23.69
N ARG A 3 -16.80 51.18 -24.27
CA ARG A 3 -17.00 49.76 -23.96
C ARG A 3 -16.01 49.38 -22.86
N HIS A 4 -16.54 48.99 -21.70
CA HIS A 4 -15.77 48.29 -20.67
C HIS A 4 -15.72 46.80 -21.02
N HIS A 5 -14.50 46.26 -21.15
CA HIS A 5 -14.24 44.84 -21.18
C HIS A 5 -14.23 44.31 -19.75
N ASN A 6 -15.17 43.41 -19.41
CA ASN A 6 -15.06 42.56 -18.24
C ASN A 6 -14.30 41.29 -18.66
N ALA A 7 -13.14 41.06 -18.04
CA ALA A 7 -12.45 39.79 -18.08
C ALA A 7 -13.16 38.79 -17.14
N PRO A 8 -13.22 37.50 -17.47
CA PRO A 8 -13.73 36.49 -16.55
C PRO A 8 -12.74 36.29 -15.39
N VAL A 9 -13.27 36.28 -14.18
CA VAL A 9 -12.52 35.90 -12.97
C VAL A 9 -12.39 34.38 -12.99
N ASP A 10 -11.16 33.91 -13.08
CA ASP A 10 -10.80 32.50 -13.00
C ASP A 10 -10.90 32.03 -11.54
N THR A 11 -11.94 31.26 -11.22
CA THR A 11 -12.21 30.70 -9.89
C THR A 11 -11.63 29.29 -9.72
N SER A 12 -10.76 28.81 -10.61
CA SER A 12 -10.27 27.43 -10.59
C SER A 12 -8.99 27.18 -9.75
N MET A 13 -8.47 28.21 -9.06
CA MET A 13 -7.17 28.12 -8.35
C MET A 13 -7.23 28.32 -6.82
N LEU A 14 -8.35 27.99 -6.16
CA LEU A 14 -8.54 28.26 -4.72
C LEU A 14 -8.96 27.06 -3.84
N LEU A 15 -8.94 25.82 -4.35
CA LEU A 15 -9.32 24.63 -3.57
C LEU A 15 -8.20 23.59 -3.32
N PHE A 16 -7.00 23.74 -3.87
CA PHE A 16 -5.90 22.77 -3.72
C PHE A 16 -4.80 23.15 -2.70
N HIS A 17 -5.05 24.14 -1.84
CA HIS A 17 -4.13 24.53 -0.75
C HIS A 17 -4.69 24.35 0.67
N LEU A 18 -5.82 23.66 0.81
CA LEU A 18 -6.44 23.38 2.12
C LEU A 18 -6.22 21.95 2.67
N LEU A 19 -5.41 21.12 1.99
CA LEU A 19 -5.09 19.75 2.42
C LEU A 19 -3.61 19.53 2.82
N SER A 20 -2.75 20.54 2.81
CA SER A 20 -1.32 20.42 3.19
C SER A 20 -0.90 21.23 4.42
N THR A 21 -1.84 21.66 5.27
CA THR A 21 -1.55 22.33 6.56
C THR A 21 -2.00 21.50 7.76
N PHE A 22 -1.63 20.22 7.78
CA PHE A 22 -1.69 19.36 8.97
C PHE A 22 -0.34 18.69 9.26
N ALA A 23 0.73 19.50 9.23
CA ALA A 23 2.02 19.19 9.86
C ALA A 23 2.20 19.99 11.17
N ALA A 24 1.11 20.22 11.91
CA ALA A 24 1.11 21.00 13.15
C ALA A 24 1.09 20.11 14.39
N PHE A 25 1.98 19.11 14.47
CA PHE A 25 2.44 18.51 15.73
C PHE A 25 3.79 17.74 15.64
N ALA A 26 4.63 18.01 14.63
CA ALA A 26 5.93 17.34 14.44
C ALA A 26 7.15 18.27 14.70
N ALA A 27 7.05 19.15 15.69
CA ALA A 27 8.21 19.95 16.15
C ALA A 27 8.29 20.03 17.69
N ALA A 28 7.71 19.05 18.41
CA ALA A 28 8.18 18.75 19.75
C ALA A 28 9.45 17.92 19.59
N SER A 29 10.59 18.61 19.63
CA SER A 29 11.97 18.12 19.83
C SER A 29 12.12 16.60 19.95
N GLY A 30 12.64 15.96 18.90
CA GLY A 30 12.87 14.51 18.82
C GLY A 30 13.93 13.94 19.77
N SER A 31 13.72 14.03 21.09
CA SER A 31 14.56 13.35 22.10
C SER A 31 13.89 12.18 22.81
N ASP A 32 12.57 12.04 22.74
CA ASP A 32 11.84 11.17 23.68
C ASP A 32 11.19 9.93 23.03
N ASP A 33 11.37 9.67 21.73
CA ASP A 33 10.94 8.40 21.14
C ASP A 33 11.85 7.27 21.67
N PRO A 34 11.33 6.35 22.50
CA PRO A 34 12.15 5.31 23.09
C PRO A 34 12.76 4.39 22.03
N LEU A 35 12.11 4.17 20.88
CA LEU A 35 12.67 3.31 19.84
C LEU A 35 13.85 3.95 19.12
N ILE A 36 13.78 5.25 18.83
CA ILE A 36 14.94 5.96 18.26
C ILE A 36 16.15 5.84 19.20
N SER A 37 15.93 6.01 20.51
CA SER A 37 16.99 5.87 21.52
C SER A 37 17.56 4.44 21.64
N LYS A 38 16.74 3.42 21.36
CA LYS A 38 17.13 2.00 21.39
C LYS A 38 17.84 1.54 20.11
N TYR A 39 17.73 2.29 19.02
CA TYR A 39 18.24 1.87 17.71
C TYR A 39 19.74 1.51 17.69
N PRO A 40 20.65 2.26 18.36
CA PRO A 40 22.05 1.86 18.45
C PRO A 40 22.25 0.47 19.07
N GLY A 41 21.41 0.08 20.04
CA GLY A 41 21.43 -1.24 20.65
C GLY A 41 21.01 -2.34 19.65
N LEU A 42 19.99 -2.07 18.84
CA LEU A 42 19.56 -2.98 17.77
C LEU A 42 20.67 -3.16 16.71
N VAL A 43 21.33 -2.07 16.30
CA VAL A 43 22.47 -2.12 15.36
C VAL A 43 23.63 -2.94 15.93
N SER A 44 23.97 -2.74 17.20
CA SER A 44 25.01 -3.52 17.87
C SER A 44 24.67 -5.01 17.91
N TRP A 45 23.43 -5.39 18.21
CA TRP A 45 23.00 -6.78 18.19
C TRP A 45 23.03 -7.38 16.78
N PHE A 46 22.53 -6.65 15.78
CA PHE A 46 22.49 -7.12 14.40
C PHE A 46 23.90 -7.39 13.86
N THR A 47 24.81 -6.44 14.08
CA THR A 47 26.21 -6.55 13.66
C THR A 47 26.99 -7.62 14.42
N SER A 48 26.76 -7.81 15.73
CA SER A 48 27.40 -8.89 16.50
C SER A 48 26.96 -10.29 16.05
N ASN A 49 25.81 -10.38 15.37
CA ASN A 49 25.28 -11.63 14.83
C ASN A 49 25.56 -11.80 13.32
N GLY A 50 26.49 -11.03 12.76
CA GLY A 50 26.96 -11.16 11.38
C GLY A 50 26.21 -10.30 10.36
N GLY A 51 25.20 -9.54 10.77
CA GLY A 51 24.56 -8.54 9.91
C GLY A 51 25.49 -7.36 9.61
N LYS A 52 25.24 -6.66 8.49
CA LYS A 52 25.90 -5.39 8.19
C LYS A 52 24.86 -4.35 7.84
N ILE A 53 25.05 -3.14 8.35
CA ILE A 53 24.21 -1.99 8.04
C ILE A 53 25.11 -0.80 7.74
N ASP A 54 24.75 0.00 6.74
CA ASP A 54 25.49 1.21 6.42
C ASP A 54 25.44 2.17 7.63
N PRO A 55 26.60 2.69 8.10
CA PRO A 55 26.64 3.53 9.31
C PRO A 55 25.94 4.88 9.14
N ARG A 56 25.55 5.25 7.91
CA ARG A 56 24.75 6.44 7.60
C ARG A 56 23.25 6.18 7.72
N ILE A 57 22.80 4.99 8.12
CA ILE A 57 21.39 4.72 8.36
C ILE A 57 21.05 4.97 9.82
N THR A 58 19.96 5.69 10.06
CA THR A 58 19.37 5.89 11.38
C THR A 58 17.86 5.73 11.34
N ILE A 59 17.20 5.87 12.49
CA ILE A 59 15.73 5.95 12.57
C ILE A 59 15.35 7.39 12.88
N GLY A 60 14.40 7.93 12.13
CA GLY A 60 13.84 9.26 12.35
C GLY A 60 12.40 9.33 11.87
N TYR A 61 11.92 10.54 11.62
CA TYR A 61 10.59 10.79 11.09
C TYR A 61 10.66 11.42 9.70
N ASP A 62 9.80 10.97 8.79
CA ASP A 62 9.63 11.62 7.49
C ASP A 62 8.84 12.95 7.61
N ASP A 63 8.55 13.57 6.47
CA ASP A 63 7.80 14.82 6.37
C ASP A 63 6.34 14.71 6.87
N LYS A 64 5.84 13.48 7.04
CA LYS A 64 4.52 13.16 7.56
C LYS A 64 4.54 12.78 9.04
N GLY A 65 5.71 12.76 9.67
CA GLY A 65 5.85 12.33 11.06
C GLY A 65 5.74 10.82 11.23
N ILE A 66 5.97 10.03 10.17
CA ILE A 66 6.00 8.57 10.24
C ILE A 66 7.43 8.14 10.57
N ARG A 67 7.59 7.33 11.61
CA ARG A 67 8.89 6.78 11.99
C ARG A 67 9.38 5.80 10.92
N GLY A 68 10.65 5.87 10.55
CA GLY A 68 11.25 4.94 9.59
C GLY A 68 12.76 5.12 9.50
N MET A 69 13.38 4.35 8.60
CA MET A 69 14.79 4.53 8.26
C MET A 69 15.05 5.82 7.49
N ILE A 70 16.09 6.54 7.88
CA ILE A 70 16.52 7.81 7.26
C ILE A 70 18.04 7.79 7.08
N ALA A 71 18.52 8.38 6.00
CA ALA A 71 19.94 8.60 5.78
C ALA A 71 20.44 9.79 6.62
N SER A 72 21.44 9.61 7.48
CA SER A 72 22.06 10.68 8.26
C SER A 72 23.09 11.49 7.47
N ASP A 73 23.57 10.95 6.35
CA ASP A 73 24.48 11.58 5.38
C ASP A 73 24.17 11.03 3.98
N GLY A 74 24.80 11.58 2.94
CA GLY A 74 24.60 11.14 1.56
C GLY A 74 25.04 9.69 1.35
N ILE A 75 24.18 8.89 0.73
CA ILE A 75 24.45 7.48 0.39
C ILE A 75 24.43 7.32 -1.13
N PRO A 76 25.56 6.99 -1.79
CA PRO A 76 25.59 6.76 -3.23
C PRO A 76 24.72 5.58 -3.67
N GLY A 77 24.13 5.68 -4.85
CA GLY A 77 23.45 4.58 -5.53
C GLY A 77 24.36 3.37 -5.71
N GLY A 78 23.79 2.18 -5.54
CA GLY A 78 24.51 0.90 -5.55
C GLY A 78 25.17 0.52 -4.22
N THR A 79 25.14 1.39 -3.20
CA THR A 79 25.62 1.04 -1.85
C THR A 79 24.76 -0.06 -1.22
N VAL A 80 25.39 -1.07 -0.62
CA VAL A 80 24.68 -2.07 0.20
C VAL A 80 24.29 -1.41 1.52
N LEU A 81 23.00 -1.14 1.69
CA LEU A 81 22.41 -0.52 2.88
C LEU A 81 22.32 -1.51 4.04
N ILE A 82 21.86 -2.72 3.75
CA ILE A 82 21.65 -3.80 4.72
C ILE A 82 22.10 -5.11 4.08
N ASP A 83 22.90 -5.90 4.81
CA ASP A 83 23.24 -7.28 4.52
C ASP A 83 22.79 -8.13 5.73
N CYS A 84 21.59 -8.70 5.63
CA CYS A 84 21.03 -9.58 6.66
C CYS A 84 21.36 -11.03 6.30
N PRO A 85 22.25 -11.71 7.05
CA PRO A 85 22.57 -13.11 6.78
C PRO A 85 21.36 -14.01 7.00
N GLY A 86 21.31 -15.14 6.28
CA GLY A 86 20.23 -16.13 6.41
C GLY A 86 20.02 -16.64 7.84
N SER A 87 21.08 -16.64 8.66
CA SER A 87 21.05 -17.04 10.08
C SER A 87 20.37 -16.05 11.03
N LEU A 88 20.03 -14.84 10.55
CA LEU A 88 19.29 -13.83 11.30
C LEU A 88 17.82 -13.72 10.89
N VAL A 89 17.43 -14.31 9.75
CA VAL A 89 16.04 -14.34 9.31
C VAL A 89 15.21 -15.21 10.28
N VAL A 90 14.13 -14.65 10.82
CA VAL A 90 13.18 -15.39 11.66
C VAL A 90 12.24 -16.14 10.73
N LYS A 91 12.42 -17.45 10.62
CA LYS A 91 11.58 -18.33 9.80
C LYS A 91 11.52 -19.74 10.39
N PRO A 92 10.41 -20.46 10.21
CA PRO A 92 10.32 -21.88 10.52
C PRO A 92 11.13 -22.71 9.51
N GLU A 93 11.26 -24.01 9.77
CA GLU A 93 11.85 -24.96 8.81
C GLU A 93 11.02 -25.06 7.53
N ASP A 94 9.69 -25.13 7.66
CA ASP A 94 8.75 -25.10 6.54
C ASP A 94 8.30 -23.66 6.25
N THR A 95 9.04 -22.98 5.38
CA THR A 95 8.75 -21.60 4.99
C THR A 95 7.42 -21.44 4.24
N GLY A 96 6.81 -22.52 3.73
CA GLY A 96 5.52 -22.47 3.05
C GLY A 96 4.33 -22.47 4.00
N ASN A 97 4.53 -22.86 5.26
CA ASN A 97 3.46 -22.92 6.25
C ASN A 97 3.38 -21.61 7.06
N GLN A 98 2.44 -20.74 6.70
CA GLN A 98 2.21 -19.47 7.40
C GLN A 98 1.87 -19.64 8.89
N CYS A 99 1.18 -20.71 9.29
CA CYS A 99 0.92 -20.98 10.71
C CYS A 99 2.23 -21.25 11.47
N ALA A 100 3.16 -21.99 10.86
CA ALA A 100 4.47 -22.24 11.44
C ALA A 100 5.31 -20.96 11.61
N HIS A 101 5.15 -19.97 10.73
CA HIS A 101 5.78 -18.65 10.92
C HIS A 101 5.24 -17.94 12.16
N VAL A 102 3.92 -17.89 12.32
CA VAL A 102 3.29 -17.26 13.49
C VAL A 102 3.68 -17.99 14.78
N GLU A 103 3.69 -19.32 14.78
CA GLU A 103 4.13 -20.12 15.93
C GLU A 103 5.60 -19.88 16.27
N ASN A 104 6.48 -19.82 15.26
CA ASN A 104 7.89 -19.54 15.48
C ASN A 104 8.12 -18.14 16.11
N ILE A 105 7.37 -17.12 15.65
CA ILE A 105 7.41 -15.79 16.26
C ILE A 105 6.88 -15.83 17.70
N HIS A 106 5.76 -16.49 17.93
CA HIS A 106 5.17 -16.67 19.25
C HIS A 106 6.16 -17.31 20.24
N ASP A 107 6.87 -18.36 19.81
CA ASP A 107 7.84 -19.06 20.66
C ASP A 107 9.03 -18.18 21.02
N HIS A 108 9.51 -17.35 20.09
CA HIS A 108 10.54 -16.36 20.40
C HIS A 108 10.07 -15.25 21.33
N LEU A 109 8.84 -14.75 21.16
CA LEU A 109 8.25 -13.77 22.07
C LEU A 109 8.09 -14.36 23.48
N LYS A 110 7.64 -15.61 23.58
CA LYS A 110 7.46 -16.34 24.84
C LYS A 110 8.80 -16.61 25.55
N ALA A 111 9.86 -16.90 24.79
CA ALA A 111 11.20 -17.11 25.34
C ALA A 111 11.81 -15.82 25.94
N GLY A 112 11.31 -14.64 25.56
CA GLY A 112 11.78 -13.36 26.09
C GLY A 112 13.28 -13.20 25.89
N GLU A 113 14.00 -12.81 26.94
CA GLU A 113 15.46 -12.61 26.93
C GLU A 113 16.28 -13.85 26.53
N GLN A 114 15.71 -15.05 26.62
CA GLN A 114 16.39 -16.28 26.18
C GLN A 114 16.37 -16.45 24.65
N SER A 115 15.56 -15.67 23.94
CA SER A 115 15.53 -15.67 22.47
C SER A 115 16.72 -14.91 21.91
N LYS A 116 17.41 -15.49 20.91
CA LYS A 116 18.41 -14.79 20.10
C LYS A 116 17.86 -13.48 19.50
N TRP A 117 16.55 -13.46 19.21
CA TRP A 117 15.86 -12.33 18.59
C TRP A 117 15.18 -11.38 19.58
N HIS A 118 15.43 -11.53 20.88
CA HIS A 118 14.80 -10.69 21.90
C HIS A 118 14.97 -9.19 21.63
N THR A 119 16.21 -8.74 21.35
CA THR A 119 16.51 -7.33 21.04
C THR A 119 15.71 -6.81 19.85
N TYR A 120 15.50 -7.64 18.83
CA TYR A 120 14.70 -7.29 17.67
C TYR A 120 13.20 -7.19 18.02
N PHE A 121 12.64 -8.14 18.77
CA PHE A 121 11.24 -8.08 19.19
C PHE A 121 10.94 -7.02 20.26
N ASP A 122 11.93 -6.61 21.05
CA ASP A 122 11.80 -5.46 21.97
C ASP A 122 11.83 -4.10 21.23
N PHE A 123 12.34 -4.10 19.99
CA PHE A 123 12.29 -2.95 19.11
C PHE A 123 10.98 -2.88 18.28
N ASP A 124 10.24 -3.98 18.18
CA ASP A 124 8.99 -4.04 17.42
C ASP A 124 7.88 -3.16 18.03
N ASP A 125 7.23 -2.40 17.17
CA ASP A 125 6.12 -1.51 17.48
C ASP A 125 4.81 -1.93 16.82
N SER A 126 4.74 -3.13 16.24
CA SER A 126 3.58 -3.59 15.47
C SER A 126 2.29 -3.66 16.30
N LEU A 127 2.40 -3.66 17.64
CA LEU A 127 1.26 -3.48 18.53
C LEU A 127 0.56 -2.13 18.37
N GLY A 128 1.30 -1.08 17.97
CA GLY A 128 0.78 0.23 17.64
C GLY A 128 0.11 0.30 16.27
N SER A 129 0.43 -0.63 15.36
CA SER A 129 -0.22 -0.74 14.05
C SER A 129 -1.70 -1.07 14.22
N ARG A 130 -2.52 -0.38 13.44
CA ARG A 130 -3.98 -0.46 13.49
C ARG A 130 -4.48 -1.07 12.21
N VAL A 131 -4.58 -2.40 12.18
CA VAL A 131 -4.99 -3.11 10.97
C VAL A 131 -6.50 -3.36 11.00
N PRO A 132 -7.22 -3.26 9.86
CA PRO A 132 -8.66 -3.50 9.79
C PRO A 132 -9.10 -4.86 10.35
N SER A 133 -8.22 -5.88 10.28
CA SER A 133 -8.51 -7.21 10.82
C SER A 133 -8.67 -7.27 12.34
N GLU A 134 -8.28 -6.23 13.08
CA GLU A 134 -8.45 -6.16 14.53
C GLU A 134 -9.59 -5.23 14.94
N TRP A 135 -10.21 -4.55 13.98
CA TRP A 135 -11.30 -3.66 14.28
C TRP A 135 -12.46 -4.46 14.85
N ARG A 136 -13.28 -3.80 15.65
CA ARG A 136 -14.49 -4.44 16.15
C ARG A 136 -15.55 -4.46 15.05
N THR A 137 -16.08 -5.65 14.76
CA THR A 137 -17.14 -5.87 13.76
C THR A 137 -18.42 -5.06 14.03
N ASP A 138 -18.71 -4.76 15.29
CA ASP A 138 -19.90 -4.04 15.75
C ASP A 138 -19.75 -2.51 15.80
N ARG A 139 -18.67 -1.95 15.24
CA ARG A 139 -18.35 -0.52 15.35
C ARG A 139 -18.53 0.23 14.05
N ARG A 140 -18.62 1.56 14.21
CA ARG A 140 -18.81 2.51 13.11
C ARG A 140 -17.77 2.39 12.00
N ALA A 141 -16.51 2.11 12.31
CA ALA A 141 -15.47 1.96 11.28
C ALA A 141 -15.85 0.90 10.22
N MET A 142 -16.49 -0.19 10.64
CA MET A 142 -16.99 -1.21 9.72
C MET A 142 -18.19 -0.75 8.91
N THR A 143 -19.07 0.07 9.49
CA THR A 143 -20.16 0.72 8.75
C THR A 143 -19.61 1.67 7.68
N GLU A 144 -18.51 2.38 7.97
CA GLU A 144 -17.92 3.28 6.99
C GLU A 144 -17.36 2.54 5.76
N LEU A 145 -17.04 1.24 5.89
CA LEU A 145 -16.53 0.40 4.81
C LEU A 145 -17.62 -0.35 4.02
N GLN A 146 -18.91 -0.11 4.31
CA GLN A 146 -20.00 -0.78 3.61
C GLN A 146 -19.96 -0.51 2.09
N GLY A 147 -20.00 -1.57 1.30
CA GLY A 147 -20.00 -1.49 -0.17
C GLY A 147 -18.63 -1.25 -0.81
N LEU A 148 -17.55 -1.17 -0.02
CA LEU A 148 -16.19 -1.00 -0.53
C LEU A 148 -15.43 -2.32 -0.58
N PRO A 149 -14.48 -2.51 -1.51
CA PRO A 149 -13.51 -3.58 -1.40
C PRO A 149 -12.64 -3.41 -0.13
N PRO A 150 -12.21 -4.50 0.53
CA PRO A 150 -12.77 -5.82 0.32
C PRO A 150 -14.10 -5.91 1.07
N SER A 151 -15.21 -6.05 0.32
CA SER A 151 -16.53 -6.06 0.93
C SER A 151 -16.65 -7.29 1.83
N GLY A 152 -16.71 -7.08 3.14
CA GLY A 152 -16.80 -8.14 4.13
C GLY A 152 -15.51 -8.95 4.36
N GLN A 153 -14.34 -8.54 3.84
CA GLN A 153 -13.08 -9.28 4.06
C GLN A 153 -12.04 -8.52 4.89
N THR A 154 -12.40 -7.42 5.54
CA THR A 154 -11.45 -6.68 6.41
C THR A 154 -10.89 -7.56 7.53
N HIS A 155 -11.63 -8.60 7.93
CA HIS A 155 -11.25 -9.57 8.95
C HIS A 155 -10.66 -10.88 8.39
N ARG A 156 -10.43 -10.97 7.06
CA ARG A 156 -10.00 -12.22 6.41
C ARG A 156 -8.75 -12.81 7.05
N HIS A 157 -7.78 -11.98 7.44
CA HIS A 157 -6.52 -12.46 7.97
C HIS A 157 -6.71 -13.03 9.39
N ILE A 158 -7.47 -12.36 10.26
CA ILE A 158 -7.71 -12.87 11.61
C ILE A 158 -8.64 -14.10 11.60
N GLU A 159 -9.63 -14.14 10.71
CA GLU A 159 -10.53 -15.27 10.54
C GLU A 159 -9.79 -16.49 9.97
N TRP A 160 -8.91 -16.29 8.99
CA TRP A 160 -8.01 -17.31 8.50
C TRP A 160 -7.13 -17.84 9.64
N PHE A 161 -6.49 -16.97 10.42
CA PHE A 161 -5.62 -17.38 11.52
C PHE A 161 -6.37 -18.22 12.57
N ARG A 162 -7.56 -17.75 12.99
CA ARG A 162 -8.43 -18.48 13.91
C ARG A 162 -8.82 -19.85 13.37
N SER A 163 -9.29 -19.91 12.13
CA SER A 163 -9.80 -21.15 11.54
C SER A 163 -8.70 -22.16 11.20
N HIS A 164 -7.61 -21.72 10.57
CA HIS A 164 -6.58 -22.60 10.02
C HIS A 164 -5.44 -22.88 11.00
N CYS A 165 -5.01 -21.89 11.78
CA CYS A 165 -3.89 -22.05 12.71
C CYS A 165 -4.35 -22.37 14.14
N LYS A 166 -5.57 -22.01 14.52
CA LYS A 166 -6.10 -22.23 15.87
C LYS A 166 -7.29 -23.18 15.95
N ALA A 167 -7.67 -23.81 14.83
CA ALA A 167 -8.79 -24.74 14.76
C ALA A 167 -10.11 -24.16 15.35
N GLY A 168 -10.33 -22.86 15.16
CA GLY A 168 -11.48 -22.11 15.67
C GLY A 168 -11.38 -21.62 17.11
N GLN A 169 -10.26 -21.83 17.80
CA GLN A 169 -10.05 -21.31 19.15
C GLN A 169 -9.73 -19.80 19.12
N GLU A 170 -10.17 -19.09 20.17
CA GLU A 170 -9.79 -17.69 20.35
C GLU A 170 -8.29 -17.59 20.70
N PRO A 171 -7.48 -16.85 19.92
CA PRO A 171 -6.07 -16.70 20.19
C PRO A 171 -5.84 -15.85 21.45
N SER A 172 -4.81 -16.17 22.21
CA SER A 172 -4.31 -15.34 23.32
C SER A 172 -3.67 -14.05 22.83
N ASP A 173 -3.53 -13.06 23.71
CA ASP A 173 -2.90 -11.77 23.38
C ASP A 173 -1.49 -11.92 22.79
N LEU A 174 -0.72 -12.91 23.26
CA LEU A 174 0.63 -13.18 22.73
C LEU A 174 0.59 -13.78 21.32
N GLU A 175 -0.40 -14.62 21.04
CA GLU A 175 -0.60 -15.19 19.70
C GLU A 175 -1.10 -14.14 18.71
N ILE A 176 -2.01 -13.24 19.15
CA ILE A 176 -2.41 -12.07 18.36
C ILE A 176 -1.19 -11.20 18.07
N ARG A 177 -0.33 -10.92 19.07
CA ARG A 177 0.91 -10.16 18.86
C ARG A 177 1.82 -10.82 17.82
N ALA A 178 2.05 -12.13 17.93
CA ALA A 178 2.87 -12.86 16.96
C ALA A 178 2.27 -12.81 15.54
N PHE A 179 0.96 -12.99 15.44
CA PHE A 179 0.23 -12.89 14.18
C PHE A 179 0.33 -11.50 13.55
N LYS A 180 0.21 -10.42 14.34
CA LYS A 180 0.37 -9.05 13.82
C LYS A 180 1.77 -8.79 13.27
N ILE A 181 2.80 -9.22 13.99
CA ILE A 181 4.19 -9.08 13.52
C ILE A 181 4.36 -9.83 12.20
N PHE A 182 3.87 -11.06 12.12
CA PHE A 182 3.86 -11.80 10.87
C PHE A 182 3.15 -11.04 9.75
N LEU A 183 1.89 -10.63 9.98
CA LEU A 183 1.05 -9.98 8.96
C LEU A 183 1.66 -8.68 8.44
N THR A 184 2.24 -7.86 9.32
CA THR A 184 2.66 -6.49 8.98
C THR A 184 4.15 -6.34 8.67
N ARG A 185 4.97 -7.36 8.91
CA ARG A 185 6.43 -7.27 8.75
C ARG A 185 7.08 -8.43 8.01
N ALA A 186 6.40 -9.56 7.85
CA ALA A 186 6.99 -10.69 7.15
C ALA A 186 7.17 -10.40 5.66
N ALA A 187 8.35 -10.75 5.16
CA ALA A 187 8.61 -10.88 3.74
C ALA A 187 8.45 -12.36 3.33
N ASP A 188 8.62 -12.64 2.03
CA ASP A 188 8.48 -13.96 1.42
C ASP A 188 9.34 -15.04 2.09
N MET A 189 10.45 -14.63 2.74
CA MET A 189 11.40 -15.53 3.40
C MET A 189 11.34 -15.53 4.94
N GLY A 190 10.40 -14.79 5.54
CA GLY A 190 10.25 -14.63 7.00
C GLY A 190 10.45 -13.18 7.47
N LEU A 191 10.67 -12.98 8.78
CA LEU A 191 11.02 -11.66 9.30
C LEU A 191 12.51 -11.39 9.08
N ILE A 192 12.82 -10.22 8.54
CA ILE A 192 14.19 -9.82 8.20
C ILE A 192 14.52 -8.59 9.03
N PRO A 193 15.28 -8.75 10.14
CA PRO A 193 15.64 -7.61 10.98
C PRO A 193 16.32 -6.50 10.17
N MET A 194 16.10 -5.26 10.59
CA MET A 194 16.50 -4.01 9.90
C MET A 194 15.71 -3.72 8.62
N TYR A 195 15.52 -4.69 7.73
CA TYR A 195 14.78 -4.48 6.48
C TYR A 195 13.34 -4.05 6.74
N ASP A 196 12.67 -4.68 7.70
CA ASP A 196 11.28 -4.43 8.08
C ASP A 196 11.06 -3.12 8.87
N LEU A 197 12.08 -2.27 9.00
CA LEU A 197 11.98 -0.92 9.58
C LEU A 197 11.89 0.17 8.49
N MET A 198 12.04 -0.20 7.21
CA MET A 198 11.84 0.72 6.10
C MET A 198 10.35 0.94 5.87
N ASN A 199 9.98 2.19 5.60
CA ASN A 199 8.61 2.51 5.26
C ASN A 199 8.29 2.14 3.81
N HIS A 200 7.01 1.91 3.56
CA HIS A 200 6.46 1.72 2.23
C HIS A 200 6.26 3.06 1.51
N HIS A 201 6.65 3.16 0.24
CA HIS A 201 6.21 4.23 -0.66
C HIS A 201 6.36 3.86 -2.16
N ASN A 202 5.26 3.67 -2.89
CA ASN A 202 5.31 3.28 -4.31
C ASN A 202 5.99 4.27 -5.27
N GLY A 203 5.93 5.57 -4.98
CA GLY A 203 6.54 6.61 -5.83
C GLY A 203 7.96 7.03 -5.49
N LYS A 204 8.47 6.66 -4.31
CA LYS A 204 9.75 7.15 -3.76
C LYS A 204 10.69 6.01 -3.36
N ILE A 205 10.46 4.77 -3.84
CA ILE A 205 11.39 3.67 -3.59
C ILE A 205 12.79 4.09 -4.05
N ASN A 206 13.73 4.02 -3.13
CA ASN A 206 15.15 4.28 -3.37
C ASN A 206 16.01 3.05 -3.00
N THR A 207 15.37 1.88 -2.90
CA THR A 207 16.03 0.59 -2.59
C THR A 207 15.65 -0.51 -3.58
N ARG A 208 16.55 -1.47 -3.77
CA ARG A 208 16.28 -2.74 -4.45
C ARG A 208 16.74 -3.91 -3.59
N LEU A 209 16.10 -5.05 -3.79
CA LEU A 209 16.35 -6.25 -3.00
C LEU A 209 17.12 -7.28 -3.82
N GLN A 210 18.03 -7.99 -3.15
CA GLN A 210 18.78 -9.10 -3.74
C GLN A 210 18.96 -10.18 -2.68
N LYS A 211 18.84 -11.45 -3.06
CA LYS A 211 19.12 -12.56 -2.14
C LYS A 211 20.61 -12.61 -1.82
N SER A 212 20.96 -12.73 -0.54
CA SER A 212 22.35 -12.94 -0.13
C SER A 212 22.77 -14.40 -0.36
N ASP A 213 24.06 -14.64 -0.57
CA ASP A 213 24.62 -15.97 -0.89
C ASP A 213 24.36 -16.99 0.23
N ASP A 214 24.23 -16.53 1.46
CA ASP A 214 23.97 -17.36 2.64
C ASP A 214 22.47 -17.60 2.91
N GLY A 215 21.61 -17.24 1.94
CA GLY A 215 20.16 -17.37 2.05
C GLY A 215 19.49 -16.24 2.83
N GLY A 216 20.20 -15.14 3.06
CA GLY A 216 19.69 -13.89 3.61
C GLY A 216 19.20 -12.87 2.57
N LEU A 217 19.20 -11.59 2.94
CA LEU A 217 18.73 -10.47 2.11
C LEU A 217 19.76 -9.32 2.08
N LEU A 218 20.03 -8.83 0.88
CA LEU A 218 20.71 -7.57 0.62
C LEU A 218 19.69 -6.50 0.25
N VAL A 219 19.78 -5.34 0.91
CA VAL A 219 19.09 -4.10 0.54
C VAL A 219 20.13 -3.16 -0.04
N ILE A 220 19.92 -2.70 -1.27
CA ILE A 220 20.88 -1.91 -2.03
C ILE A 220 20.22 -0.59 -2.42
N ALA A 221 20.91 0.53 -2.24
CA ALA A 221 20.45 1.82 -2.72
C ALA A 221 20.26 1.79 -4.24
N LEU A 222 19.07 2.11 -4.73
CA LEU A 222 18.77 2.16 -6.16
C LEU A 222 19.32 3.44 -6.80
N THR A 223 19.24 4.54 -6.05
CA THR A 223 19.68 5.89 -6.43
C THR A 223 20.58 6.46 -5.34
N ASP A 224 21.18 7.62 -5.60
CA ASP A 224 21.74 8.41 -4.51
C ASP A 224 20.60 8.79 -3.53
N ILE A 225 20.88 8.73 -2.23
CA ILE A 225 19.97 9.09 -1.14
C ILE A 225 20.60 10.27 -0.40
N ALA A 226 19.88 11.39 -0.32
CA ALA A 226 20.39 12.61 0.30
C ALA A 226 20.39 12.52 1.85
N PRO A 227 21.20 13.34 2.54
CA PRO A 227 21.08 13.49 3.99
C PRO A 227 19.65 13.90 4.41
N ASN A 228 19.16 13.25 5.46
CA ASN A 228 17.81 13.34 6.01
C ASN A 228 16.69 12.83 5.09
N GLU A 229 17.02 12.13 4.00
CA GLU A 229 16.02 11.51 3.14
C GLU A 229 15.57 10.16 3.74
N PRO A 230 14.26 9.88 3.78
CA PRO A 230 13.77 8.57 4.16
C PRO A 230 14.20 7.48 3.18
N ILE A 231 14.49 6.30 3.71
CA ILE A 231 14.83 5.12 2.93
C ILE A 231 13.55 4.30 2.78
N TYR A 232 13.02 4.29 1.56
CA TYR A 232 11.75 3.66 1.24
C TYR A 232 11.94 2.33 0.51
N ASN A 233 11.05 1.41 0.81
CA ASN A 233 10.81 0.19 0.06
C ASN A 233 9.35 0.19 -0.42
N THR A 234 8.91 -0.89 -1.07
CA THR A 234 7.48 -1.12 -1.29
C THR A 234 7.08 -2.52 -0.85
N TYR A 235 5.80 -2.62 -0.52
CA TYR A 235 5.09 -3.87 -0.29
C TYR A 235 4.43 -4.35 -1.59
N ALA A 236 4.06 -3.44 -2.52
CA ALA A 236 3.36 -3.72 -3.77
C ALA A 236 4.29 -3.95 -4.98
N ARG A 237 5.44 -4.62 -4.78
CA ARG A 237 6.43 -4.84 -5.83
C ARG A 237 5.85 -5.55 -7.06
N SER A 238 6.00 -4.94 -8.24
CA SER A 238 5.45 -5.44 -9.50
C SER A 238 3.92 -5.47 -9.59
N GLY A 239 3.20 -4.71 -8.76
CA GLY A 239 1.74 -4.59 -8.81
C GLY A 239 0.95 -5.82 -8.35
N TRP A 240 1.60 -6.72 -7.60
CA TRP A 240 0.97 -7.92 -7.02
C TRP A 240 0.00 -7.60 -5.87
N GLU A 241 0.29 -6.56 -5.07
CA GLU A 241 -0.61 -6.06 -4.03
C GLU A 241 -1.32 -4.81 -4.54
N SER A 242 -2.62 -4.74 -4.30
CA SER A 242 -3.42 -3.55 -4.53
C SER A 242 -3.43 -2.65 -3.28
N SER A 243 -3.86 -1.40 -3.43
CA SER A 243 -4.14 -0.49 -2.31
C SER A 243 -5.20 -1.04 -1.36
N VAL A 244 -6.08 -1.93 -1.86
CA VAL A 244 -7.02 -2.69 -1.03
C VAL A 244 -6.24 -3.66 -0.14
N ASP A 245 -5.29 -4.42 -0.69
CA ASP A 245 -4.46 -5.36 0.08
C ASP A 245 -3.58 -4.63 1.08
N VAL A 246 -2.94 -3.52 0.68
CA VAL A 246 -2.13 -2.68 1.57
C VAL A 246 -2.97 -2.19 2.76
N PHE A 247 -4.18 -1.70 2.50
CA PHE A 247 -5.08 -1.26 3.57
C PHE A 247 -5.45 -2.39 4.52
N ASN A 248 -5.81 -3.58 4.02
CA ASN A 248 -6.20 -4.69 4.89
C ASN A 248 -5.04 -5.25 5.71
N THR A 249 -3.85 -5.31 5.12
CA THR A 249 -2.67 -5.90 5.74
C THR A 249 -2.03 -4.92 6.72
N TYR A 250 -1.91 -3.64 6.35
CA TYR A 250 -1.11 -2.67 7.10
C TYR A 250 -1.93 -1.52 7.72
N GLY A 251 -3.19 -1.34 7.31
CA GLY A 251 -4.06 -0.31 7.87
C GLY A 251 -3.69 1.10 7.45
N PHE A 252 -3.34 1.32 6.18
CA PHE A 252 -3.22 2.67 5.63
C PHE A 252 -3.54 2.67 4.14
N VAL A 253 -3.84 3.86 3.61
CA VAL A 253 -3.85 4.12 2.17
C VAL A 253 -2.50 4.67 1.79
N GLU A 254 -1.81 4.02 0.86
CA GLU A 254 -0.50 4.46 0.39
C GLU A 254 -0.56 5.80 -0.36
N ASP A 255 0.57 6.50 -0.39
CA ASP A 255 0.75 7.62 -1.32
C ASP A 255 0.81 7.13 -2.76
N TYR A 256 0.65 8.06 -3.70
CA TYR A 256 0.82 7.73 -5.11
C TYR A 256 2.22 7.17 -5.42
N PRO A 257 2.31 6.22 -6.36
CA PRO A 257 1.22 5.55 -7.07
C PRO A 257 0.35 4.62 -6.20
N GLN A 258 -0.95 4.58 -6.49
CA GLN A 258 -1.93 3.68 -5.88
C GLN A 258 -2.50 2.72 -6.92
N LEU A 259 -2.59 1.43 -6.63
CA LEU A 259 -3.19 0.43 -7.53
C LEU A 259 -4.51 -0.07 -6.93
N TRP A 260 -5.63 0.44 -7.43
CA TRP A 260 -6.94 0.05 -6.94
C TRP A 260 -7.53 -1.07 -7.78
N GLN A 261 -8.10 -2.09 -7.12
CA GLN A 261 -8.76 -3.22 -7.78
C GLN A 261 -10.16 -3.46 -7.20
N TRP A 262 -11.12 -3.78 -8.07
CA TRP A 262 -12.46 -4.18 -7.65
C TRP A 262 -13.09 -5.13 -8.68
N GLY A 263 -14.17 -5.80 -8.28
CA GLY A 263 -14.97 -6.64 -9.15
C GLY A 263 -16.46 -6.43 -8.86
N ASP A 264 -17.29 -6.97 -9.74
CA ASP A 264 -18.73 -7.08 -9.56
C ASP A 264 -19.18 -8.48 -10.00
N ALA A 265 -20.45 -8.81 -9.75
CA ALA A 265 -20.99 -10.14 -10.02
C ALA A 265 -20.89 -10.54 -11.51
N GLU A 266 -20.98 -9.56 -12.43
CA GLU A 266 -20.86 -9.81 -13.86
C GLU A 266 -19.41 -10.17 -14.23
N LEU A 267 -18.44 -9.44 -13.68
CA LEU A 267 -17.01 -9.74 -13.90
C LEU A 267 -16.63 -11.08 -13.28
N ASP A 268 -17.16 -11.41 -12.10
CA ASP A 268 -16.93 -12.69 -11.44
C ASP A 268 -17.48 -13.84 -12.30
N GLU A 269 -18.71 -13.74 -12.81
CA GLU A 269 -19.29 -14.72 -13.73
C GLU A 269 -18.46 -14.87 -15.02
N LYS A 270 -17.97 -13.77 -15.59
CA LYS A 270 -17.07 -13.79 -16.76
C LYS A 270 -15.75 -14.50 -16.44
N ASN A 271 -15.17 -14.26 -15.27
CA ASN A 271 -13.94 -14.93 -14.83
C ASN A 271 -14.11 -16.44 -14.66
N GLU A 272 -15.27 -16.88 -14.17
CA GLU A 272 -15.58 -18.30 -14.01
C GLU A 272 -15.82 -18.99 -15.36
N ASN A 273 -16.52 -18.32 -16.28
CA ASN A 273 -16.89 -18.90 -17.58
C ASN A 273 -15.79 -18.78 -18.64
N ASP A 274 -14.98 -17.71 -18.59
CA ASP A 274 -13.88 -17.45 -19.52
C ASP A 274 -12.69 -16.84 -18.77
N PRO A 275 -11.74 -17.68 -18.32
CA PRO A 275 -10.54 -17.24 -17.65
C PRO A 275 -9.65 -16.33 -18.50
N LEU A 276 -9.83 -16.24 -19.82
CA LEU A 276 -9.05 -15.39 -20.70
C LEU A 276 -9.77 -14.09 -21.07
N HIS A 277 -10.98 -13.84 -20.59
CA HIS A 277 -11.77 -12.68 -20.98
C HIS A 277 -11.04 -11.35 -20.74
N HIS A 278 -10.14 -11.30 -19.75
CA HIS A 278 -9.37 -10.10 -19.42
C HIS A 278 -8.35 -9.71 -20.50
N PHE A 279 -7.96 -10.64 -21.40
CA PHE A 279 -7.18 -10.31 -22.59
C PHE A 279 -8.01 -9.56 -23.64
N PHE A 280 -9.34 -9.70 -23.62
CA PHE A 280 -10.22 -8.97 -24.54
C PHE A 280 -10.25 -7.46 -24.29
N ARG A 281 -9.63 -6.99 -23.21
CA ARG A 281 -9.39 -5.57 -22.97
C ARG A 281 -8.45 -4.94 -24.02
N TYR A 282 -7.62 -5.76 -24.66
CA TYR A 282 -6.57 -5.34 -25.60
C TYR A 282 -6.76 -5.98 -26.98
N ILE A 283 -6.97 -7.30 -26.99
CA ILE A 283 -7.06 -8.09 -28.22
C ILE A 283 -8.55 -8.26 -28.51
N GLY A 284 -9.02 -7.96 -29.73
CA GLY A 284 -10.40 -8.27 -30.10
C GLY A 284 -10.70 -9.78 -30.00
N ASN A 285 -11.92 -10.21 -30.35
CA ASN A 285 -12.35 -11.62 -30.29
C ASN A 285 -11.53 -12.60 -31.17
N LYS A 286 -10.52 -12.13 -31.91
CA LYS A 286 -9.62 -12.94 -32.72
C LYS A 286 -8.47 -13.49 -31.86
N LEU A 287 -8.76 -14.47 -31.00
CA LEU A 287 -7.72 -15.36 -30.43
C LEU A 287 -7.13 -16.32 -31.48
N ASN A 288 -7.59 -16.25 -32.72
CA ASN A 288 -7.09 -17.03 -33.84
C ASN A 288 -5.83 -16.41 -34.43
N GLY A 289 -4.66 -16.59 -33.81
CA GLY A 289 -3.49 -16.91 -34.65
C GLY A 289 -2.09 -16.49 -34.25
N GLU A 290 -1.84 -15.48 -33.42
CA GLU A 290 -0.44 -15.11 -33.11
C GLU A 290 -0.19 -14.95 -31.60
N SER A 291 0.56 -15.91 -31.04
CA SER A 291 1.02 -15.91 -29.64
C SER A 291 1.79 -14.64 -29.24
N SER A 292 2.23 -13.82 -30.19
CA SER A 292 2.99 -12.58 -29.95
C SER A 292 2.16 -11.47 -29.32
N ASP A 293 0.86 -11.36 -29.64
CA ASP A 293 0.02 -10.28 -29.11
C ASP A 293 -0.32 -10.49 -27.63
N LEU A 294 -0.59 -11.75 -27.25
CA LEU A 294 -0.79 -12.16 -25.85
C LEU A 294 0.45 -11.91 -24.97
N MET A 295 1.65 -11.96 -25.56
CA MET A 295 2.89 -11.68 -24.84
C MET A 295 3.10 -10.18 -24.62
N THR A 296 2.54 -9.33 -25.49
CA THR A 296 2.73 -7.87 -25.44
C THR A 296 1.77 -7.20 -24.46
N TYR A 297 0.54 -7.70 -24.34
CA TYR A 297 -0.50 -7.11 -23.49
C TYR A 297 -0.96 -8.08 -22.40
N GLN A 298 -0.05 -8.43 -21.50
CA GLN A 298 -0.41 -9.25 -20.34
C GLN A 298 -1.19 -8.39 -19.33
N PRO A 299 -2.47 -8.69 -19.06
CA PRO A 299 -3.24 -7.90 -18.10
C PRO A 299 -2.69 -8.18 -16.68
N ASN A 300 -2.71 -7.16 -15.81
CA ASN A 300 -2.18 -7.32 -14.46
C ASN A 300 -3.05 -8.25 -13.59
N SER A 301 -4.37 -8.01 -13.57
CA SER A 301 -5.35 -8.81 -12.84
C SER A 301 -6.60 -9.08 -13.67
N PRO A 302 -7.35 -10.17 -13.40
CA PRO A 302 -8.69 -10.39 -13.95
C PRO A 302 -9.76 -9.40 -13.47
N LYS A 303 -9.44 -8.51 -12.52
CA LYS A 303 -10.35 -7.50 -11.94
C LYS A 303 -10.43 -6.22 -12.78
N TYR A 304 -11.35 -5.33 -12.44
CA TYR A 304 -11.22 -3.92 -12.81
C TYR A 304 -10.07 -3.31 -12.03
N GLU A 305 -9.26 -2.50 -12.70
CA GLU A 305 -8.07 -1.92 -12.09
C GLU A 305 -7.84 -0.48 -12.54
N VAL A 306 -7.37 0.35 -11.63
CA VAL A 306 -6.85 1.68 -11.95
C VAL A 306 -5.54 1.92 -11.20
N LEU A 307 -4.48 2.27 -11.94
CA LEU A 307 -3.22 2.75 -11.37
C LEU A 307 -3.25 4.27 -11.33
N VAL A 308 -3.41 4.86 -10.15
CA VAL A 308 -3.45 6.31 -9.94
C VAL A 308 -2.06 6.83 -9.61
N LEU A 309 -1.52 7.73 -10.42
CA LEU A 309 -0.19 8.32 -10.24
C LEU A 309 -0.21 9.71 -9.61
N SER A 310 -1.33 10.41 -9.78
CA SER A 310 -1.61 11.71 -9.18
C SER A 310 -3.12 11.96 -9.21
N PRO A 311 -3.63 13.05 -8.61
CA PRO A 311 -5.06 13.37 -8.64
C PRO A 311 -5.68 13.47 -10.05
N ASP A 312 -4.86 13.69 -11.08
CA ASP A 312 -5.32 13.94 -12.45
C ASP A 312 -4.78 12.92 -13.47
N ILE A 313 -3.95 11.95 -13.05
CA ILE A 313 -3.27 11.01 -13.95
C ILE A 313 -3.47 9.59 -13.45
N ALA A 314 -4.06 8.73 -14.28
CA ALA A 314 -4.19 7.31 -13.99
C ALA A 314 -4.21 6.43 -15.25
N ALA A 315 -3.86 5.15 -15.08
CA ALA A 315 -3.99 4.13 -16.11
C ALA A 315 -5.20 3.23 -15.82
N LEU A 316 -6.17 3.14 -16.72
CA LEU A 316 -7.22 2.12 -16.69
C LEU A 316 -6.64 0.77 -17.11
N PHE A 317 -6.99 -0.30 -16.39
CA PHE A 317 -6.56 -1.66 -16.69
C PHE A 317 -5.05 -1.74 -17.01
N PRO A 318 -4.12 -1.36 -16.11
CA PRO A 318 -2.70 -1.42 -16.43
C PRO A 318 -2.26 -2.85 -16.79
N THR A 319 -1.30 -2.98 -17.72
CA THR A 319 -0.63 -4.26 -17.99
C THR A 319 0.39 -4.60 -16.89
N LYS A 320 0.81 -5.87 -16.81
CA LYS A 320 1.93 -6.29 -15.95
C LYS A 320 3.19 -5.47 -16.19
N ASP A 321 3.49 -5.17 -17.45
CA ASP A 321 4.65 -4.35 -17.81
C ASP A 321 4.54 -2.93 -17.26
N LEU A 322 3.34 -2.33 -17.29
CA LEU A 322 3.13 -0.98 -16.78
C LEU A 322 3.29 -0.90 -15.26
N VAL A 323 2.78 -1.90 -14.52
CA VAL A 323 2.96 -1.95 -13.05
C VAL A 323 4.28 -2.57 -12.60
N SER A 324 5.04 -3.21 -13.51
CA SER A 324 6.30 -3.87 -13.16
C SER A 324 7.33 -2.94 -12.54
N ILE A 325 7.24 -1.63 -12.83
CA ILE A 325 8.13 -0.63 -12.26
C ILE A 325 7.81 -0.31 -10.80
N LEU A 326 6.57 -0.55 -10.33
CA LEU A 326 6.19 -0.35 -8.94
C LEU A 326 7.11 -1.20 -8.05
N GLY A 327 7.92 -0.56 -7.22
CA GLY A 327 8.92 -1.23 -6.39
C GLY A 327 10.25 -1.56 -7.04
N ASN A 328 10.35 -1.53 -8.36
CA ASN A 328 11.55 -1.92 -9.08
C ASN A 328 12.27 -0.73 -9.73
N GLY A 329 11.64 0.45 -9.76
CA GLY A 329 12.29 1.67 -10.20
C GLY A 329 11.47 2.92 -10.01
N GLN A 330 11.98 4.01 -10.57
CA GLN A 330 11.31 5.31 -10.61
C GLN A 330 11.12 5.72 -12.08
N ARG A 331 10.07 6.50 -12.33
CA ARG A 331 9.81 7.16 -13.61
C ARG A 331 9.44 8.60 -13.33
N SER A 332 9.84 9.49 -14.23
CA SER A 332 9.31 10.85 -14.28
C SER A 332 7.81 10.86 -14.60
N MET A 333 7.12 11.95 -14.29
CA MET A 333 5.71 12.08 -14.61
C MET A 333 5.48 12.12 -16.12
N GLU A 334 6.41 12.71 -16.87
CA GLU A 334 6.37 12.76 -18.34
C GLU A 334 6.46 11.36 -18.97
N GLU A 335 7.36 10.51 -18.48
CA GLU A 335 7.46 9.11 -18.92
C GLU A 335 6.20 8.33 -18.61
N TRP A 336 5.61 8.57 -17.43
CA TRP A 336 4.34 7.96 -17.05
C TRP A 336 3.20 8.36 -17.98
N ILE A 337 3.04 9.64 -18.27
CA ILE A 337 2.01 10.15 -19.18
C ILE A 337 2.16 9.52 -20.57
N ASP A 338 3.38 9.51 -21.14
CA ASP A 338 3.63 8.91 -22.47
C ASP A 338 3.28 7.43 -22.53
N LEU A 339 3.60 6.67 -21.47
CA LEU A 339 3.26 5.24 -21.40
C LEU A 339 1.75 5.01 -21.23
N ILE A 340 1.09 5.81 -20.40
CA ILE A 340 -0.35 5.72 -20.19
C ILE A 340 -1.10 6.07 -21.47
N ASP A 341 -0.69 7.12 -22.18
CA ASP A 341 -1.29 7.52 -23.46
C ASP A 341 -1.15 6.42 -24.52
N LYS A 342 0.02 5.77 -24.60
CA LYS A 342 0.24 4.62 -25.50
C LYS A 342 -0.63 3.43 -25.10
N HIS A 343 -0.72 3.15 -23.80
CA HIS A 343 -1.54 2.07 -23.25
C HIS A 343 -3.04 2.29 -23.52
N HIS A 344 -3.58 3.49 -23.31
CA HIS A 344 -5.00 3.76 -23.55
C HIS A 344 -5.42 3.64 -25.01
N ARG A 345 -4.53 3.91 -25.97
CA ARG A 345 -4.83 3.79 -27.41
C ARG A 345 -5.16 2.37 -27.86
N VAL A 346 -4.75 1.36 -27.09
CA VAL A 346 -4.98 -0.07 -27.40
C VAL A 346 -6.03 -0.70 -26.50
N LEU A 347 -6.60 0.05 -25.56
CA LEU A 347 -7.72 -0.44 -24.76
C LEU A 347 -9.00 -0.42 -25.58
N ARG A 348 -9.78 -1.50 -25.50
CA ARG A 348 -11.10 -1.60 -26.15
C ARG A 348 -12.12 -0.70 -25.48
N ALA A 349 -12.88 0.02 -26.31
CA ALA A 349 -13.97 0.88 -25.86
C ALA A 349 -15.00 0.12 -25.02
N SER A 350 -15.42 -1.09 -25.44
CA SER A 350 -16.33 -1.96 -24.68
C SER A 350 -15.86 -2.26 -23.25
N ALA A 351 -14.57 -2.58 -23.07
CA ALA A 351 -14.01 -2.85 -21.75
C ALA A 351 -14.02 -1.60 -20.86
N VAL A 352 -13.70 -0.44 -21.43
CA VAL A 352 -13.74 0.85 -20.73
C VAL A 352 -15.18 1.23 -20.36
N SER A 353 -16.15 0.99 -21.25
CA SER A 353 -17.58 1.18 -20.95
C SER A 353 -18.06 0.27 -19.82
N ALA A 354 -17.68 -1.01 -19.83
CA ALA A 354 -18.03 -1.94 -18.74
C ALA A 354 -17.46 -1.48 -17.38
N MET A 355 -16.20 -1.01 -17.35
CA MET A 355 -15.63 -0.40 -16.15
C MET A 355 -16.41 0.84 -15.71
N GLN A 356 -16.79 1.71 -16.64
CA GLN A 356 -17.57 2.91 -16.33
C GLN A 356 -18.93 2.54 -15.70
N ASP A 357 -19.62 1.55 -16.24
CA ASP A 357 -20.91 1.11 -15.71
C ASP A 357 -20.77 0.47 -14.33
N SER A 358 -19.71 -0.33 -14.12
CA SER A 358 -19.33 -0.83 -12.80
C SER A 358 -19.10 0.30 -11.79
N ILE A 359 -18.37 1.36 -12.19
CA ILE A 359 -18.12 2.54 -11.34
C ILE A 359 -19.42 3.28 -10.99
N LYS A 360 -20.32 3.49 -11.96
CA LYS A 360 -21.62 4.14 -11.71
C LYS A 360 -22.43 3.34 -10.70
N ASN A 361 -22.55 2.02 -10.90
CA ASN A 361 -23.25 1.12 -9.99
C ASN A 361 -22.65 1.19 -8.58
N LEU A 362 -21.31 1.20 -8.46
CA LEU A 362 -20.66 1.35 -7.16
C LEU A 362 -21.05 2.67 -6.49
N PHE A 363 -20.95 3.82 -7.18
CA PHE A 363 -21.33 5.11 -6.60
C PHE A 363 -22.79 5.16 -6.12
N GLU A 364 -23.72 4.49 -6.81
CA GLU A 364 -25.13 4.41 -6.41
C GLU A 364 -25.33 3.60 -5.12
N THR A 365 -24.45 2.64 -4.82
CA THR A 365 -24.53 1.78 -3.63
C THR A 365 -23.78 2.32 -2.42
N LEU A 366 -22.85 3.27 -2.60
CA LEU A 366 -22.03 3.80 -1.51
C LEU A 366 -22.84 4.76 -0.61
N PRO A 367 -22.65 4.71 0.71
CA PRO A 367 -23.52 5.40 1.67
C PRO A 367 -23.32 6.93 1.72
N THR A 368 -22.26 7.45 1.09
CA THR A 368 -21.89 8.87 1.11
C THR A 368 -21.27 9.28 -0.22
N THR A 369 -21.22 10.57 -0.48
CA THR A 369 -20.49 11.22 -1.58
C THR A 369 -19.04 11.53 -1.20
N ILE A 370 -18.23 11.98 -2.16
CA ILE A 370 -16.84 12.45 -1.90
C ILE A 370 -16.85 13.69 -1.00
N GLU A 371 -17.77 14.62 -1.26
CA GLU A 371 -17.90 15.87 -0.52
C GLU A 371 -18.33 15.63 0.93
N GLU A 372 -19.28 14.71 1.15
CA GLU A 372 -19.66 14.27 2.49
C GLU A 372 -18.50 13.61 3.24
N ASP A 373 -17.72 12.75 2.57
CA ASP A 373 -16.55 12.11 3.18
C ASP A 373 -15.47 13.11 3.59
N LYS A 374 -15.23 14.15 2.78
CA LYS A 374 -14.32 15.25 3.15
C LYS A 374 -14.79 15.97 4.41
N MET A 375 -16.10 16.22 4.53
CA MET A 375 -16.67 16.85 5.73
C MET A 375 -16.60 15.94 6.96
N ILE A 376 -16.92 14.65 6.81
CA ILE A 376 -16.83 13.65 7.88
C ILE A 376 -15.39 13.54 8.36
N LEU A 377 -14.44 13.42 7.44
CA LEU A 377 -13.02 13.27 7.75
C LEU A 377 -12.48 14.47 8.53
N ALA A 378 -12.77 15.69 8.08
CA ALA A 378 -12.38 16.91 8.78
C ALA A 378 -12.97 16.98 10.20
N SER A 379 -14.25 16.61 10.35
CA SER A 379 -14.93 16.57 11.65
C SER A 379 -14.33 15.52 12.59
N GLU A 380 -14.05 14.31 12.11
CA GLU A 380 -13.48 13.24 12.93
C GLU A 380 -12.03 13.50 13.32
N LYS A 381 -11.21 14.05 12.41
CA LYS A 381 -9.85 14.49 12.72
C LYS A 381 -9.86 15.58 13.80
N TYR A 382 -10.71 16.60 13.67
CA TYR A 382 -10.86 17.62 14.70
C TYR A 382 -11.31 17.06 16.06
N ALA A 383 -12.26 16.11 16.04
CA ALA A 383 -12.70 15.45 17.27
C ALA A 383 -11.58 14.63 17.91
N MET A 384 -10.78 13.91 17.11
CA MET A 384 -9.63 13.14 17.55
C MET A 384 -8.56 14.03 18.18
N GLU A 385 -8.21 15.15 17.54
CA GLU A 385 -7.26 16.14 18.09
C GLU A 385 -7.72 16.67 19.45
N LYS A 386 -9.01 16.98 19.59
CA LYS A 386 -9.58 17.45 20.86
C LYS A 386 -9.47 16.40 21.98
N VAL A 387 -9.52 15.12 21.64
CA VAL A 387 -9.31 14.02 22.59
C VAL A 387 -7.83 13.89 22.93
N ALA A 388 -6.95 13.95 21.92
CA ALA A 388 -5.49 13.88 22.09
C ALA A 388 -4.95 15.03 22.96
N ARG A 389 -5.44 16.27 22.78
CA ARG A 389 -5.07 17.43 23.64
C ARG A 389 -5.42 17.24 25.12
N LYS A 390 -6.26 16.26 25.46
CA LYS A 390 -6.60 15.88 26.83
C LYS A 390 -5.77 14.70 27.35
N GLY A 391 -4.74 14.27 26.62
CA GLY A 391 -3.93 13.11 26.95
C GLY A 391 -4.68 11.77 26.84
N ARG A 392 -5.77 11.73 26.06
CA ARG A 392 -6.56 10.51 25.85
C ARG A 392 -6.32 9.98 24.44
N ASN A 393 -6.28 8.67 24.30
CA ASN A 393 -6.26 7.99 23.01
C ASN A 393 -7.64 7.32 22.80
N ASP A 394 -8.37 7.73 21.76
CA ASP A 394 -9.64 7.10 21.39
C ASP A 394 -9.41 6.25 20.14
N THR A 395 -9.21 4.96 20.39
CA THR A 395 -8.91 4.01 19.32
C THR A 395 -10.06 3.99 18.32
N ASN A 396 -11.30 3.76 18.75
CA ASN A 396 -12.44 3.67 17.84
C ASN A 396 -12.56 4.88 16.89
N LYS A 397 -12.25 6.10 17.37
CA LYS A 397 -12.26 7.30 16.52
C LYS A 397 -11.20 7.26 15.43
N ALA A 398 -9.98 6.86 15.74
CA ALA A 398 -8.96 6.77 14.71
C ALA A 398 -9.20 5.62 13.71
N ASP A 399 -9.86 4.52 14.10
CA ASP A 399 -10.32 3.52 13.11
C ASP A 399 -11.37 4.12 12.15
N VAL A 400 -12.29 4.94 12.68
CA VAL A 400 -13.28 5.65 11.83
C VAL A 400 -12.59 6.63 10.89
N VAL A 401 -11.61 7.41 11.37
CA VAL A 401 -10.80 8.29 10.51
C VAL A 401 -10.17 7.49 9.38
N GLN A 402 -9.49 6.39 9.71
CA GLN A 402 -8.81 5.54 8.74
C GLN A 402 -9.77 4.91 7.72
N ALA A 403 -10.95 4.46 8.16
CA ALA A 403 -11.98 3.91 7.29
C ALA A 403 -12.53 4.96 6.30
N VAL A 404 -12.74 6.20 6.77
CA VAL A 404 -13.22 7.31 5.92
C VAL A 404 -12.13 7.76 4.96
N GLU A 405 -10.86 7.79 5.37
CA GLU A 405 -9.72 8.07 4.47
C GLU A 405 -9.64 7.06 3.33
N TYR A 406 -9.76 5.77 3.66
CA TYR A 406 -9.83 4.70 2.68
C TYR A 406 -10.98 4.87 1.70
N ARG A 407 -12.20 5.07 2.22
CA ARG A 407 -13.39 5.28 1.38
C ARG A 407 -13.25 6.48 0.46
N LEU A 408 -12.73 7.59 0.98
CA LEU A 408 -12.52 8.81 0.22
C LEU A 408 -11.51 8.59 -0.91
N ALA A 409 -10.35 8.00 -0.60
CA ALA A 409 -9.31 7.74 -1.59
C ALA A 409 -9.79 6.81 -2.71
N PHE A 410 -10.52 5.75 -2.36
CA PHE A 410 -11.11 4.84 -3.35
C PHE A 410 -12.11 5.57 -4.25
N LYS A 411 -13.03 6.37 -3.70
CA LYS A 411 -13.99 7.15 -4.50
C LYS A 411 -13.31 8.16 -5.40
N GLU A 412 -12.26 8.82 -4.94
CA GLU A 412 -11.49 9.76 -5.76
C GLU A 412 -10.79 9.02 -6.92
N ALA A 413 -10.25 7.82 -6.69
CA ALA A 413 -9.71 6.97 -7.74
C ALA A 413 -10.77 6.53 -8.76
N LEU A 414 -11.97 6.12 -8.31
CA LEU A 414 -13.08 5.76 -9.20
C LEU A 414 -13.57 6.96 -10.02
N LYS A 415 -13.65 8.15 -9.41
CA LYS A 415 -14.04 9.38 -10.11
C LYS A 415 -13.02 9.72 -11.20
N LEU A 416 -11.72 9.67 -10.89
CA LEU A 416 -10.67 9.89 -11.88
C LEU A 416 -10.73 8.85 -13.02
N ALA A 417 -10.92 7.57 -12.69
CA ALA A 417 -11.09 6.52 -13.69
C ALA A 417 -12.28 6.79 -14.63
N MET A 418 -13.42 7.22 -14.07
CA MET A 418 -14.61 7.60 -14.83
C MET A 418 -14.36 8.81 -15.73
N ASP A 419 -13.68 9.85 -15.23
CA ASP A 419 -13.33 11.04 -16.00
C ASP A 419 -12.41 10.71 -17.19
N ILE A 420 -11.44 9.80 -16.99
CA ILE A 420 -10.55 9.30 -18.04
C ILE A 420 -11.35 8.47 -19.06
N ALA A 421 -12.21 7.56 -18.59
CA ALA A 421 -13.07 6.74 -19.45
C ALA A 421 -14.00 7.58 -20.34
N GLN A 422 -14.42 8.77 -19.89
CA GLN A 422 -15.29 9.68 -20.66
C GLN A 422 -14.53 10.55 -21.67
N LYS A 423 -13.31 10.95 -21.34
CA LYS A 423 -12.52 11.91 -22.15
C LYS A 423 -11.49 11.24 -23.05
N GLY A 424 -11.09 10.02 -22.71
CA GLY A 424 -10.07 9.25 -23.40
C GLY A 424 -10.50 8.83 -24.80
N THR A 425 -9.51 8.53 -25.63
CA THR A 425 -9.71 7.91 -26.95
C THR A 425 -9.25 6.46 -26.85
N PHE A 426 -10.17 5.53 -27.13
CA PHE A 426 -9.96 4.10 -26.99
C PHE A 426 -10.17 3.41 -28.34
N GLU A 427 -9.65 2.20 -28.50
CA GLU A 427 -9.82 1.42 -29.71
C GLU A 427 -11.28 0.97 -29.84
N GLU A 428 -11.93 1.33 -30.96
CA GLU A 428 -13.29 0.88 -31.25
C GLU A 428 -13.32 -0.65 -31.38
N ASP A 429 -14.40 -1.25 -30.89
CA ASP A 429 -14.68 -2.65 -31.14
C ASP A 429 -15.06 -2.81 -32.62
N SER A 430 -14.24 -3.53 -33.40
CA SER A 430 -14.54 -3.71 -34.82
C SER A 430 -15.78 -4.59 -34.99
N ASP A 431 -16.78 -4.10 -35.73
CA ASP A 431 -18.00 -4.83 -36.15
C ASP A 431 -17.71 -6.08 -37.01
N GLU A 432 -16.45 -6.33 -37.42
CA GLU A 432 -16.06 -7.57 -38.10
C GLU A 432 -16.08 -8.76 -37.11
N LEU A 433 -17.30 -9.17 -36.79
CA LEU A 433 -17.73 -10.42 -36.16
C LEU A 433 -18.55 -11.24 -37.18
#